data_AF-A0A7W0RXK2-F1
#
_entry.id   AF-A0A7W0RXK2-F1
#
_cell.length_a   1.000
_cell.length_b   1.000
_cell.length_c   1.000
_cell.angle_alpha   90.00
_cell.angle_beta   90.00
_cell.angle_gamma   90.00
#
_symmetry.space_group_name_H-M   'P 1'
#
loop_
_entity.id
_entity.type
_entity.pdbx_description
1 polymer ?
#
loop_
_entity_poly.entity_id
_entity_poly.type
_entity_poly.pdbx_seq_one_letter_code
_entity_poly.pdbx_strand_id
1 'polypeptide(L)'
;RERAQFARLSGSSIAGIDAAGWITDFLNAAYYRRSARSREVDDLRLASAIVTTHWHCVEPRRLRATDVLAFHRAFGRARLGGRAGSPRGILTRTDLLEGAADLFGDWFGEAYLDDERRGWGIVFASAHQKRGYRPERRLKLARLDELTPPAAAGAEQTWQTYPPVAVASAERVLDALTRTETWPDYASEIGRFTPLRAAPLEGQTFEIEVAAGTAAGRPVFQRGYVSVTRLVTAEDPVALEAYFDELEDGMARFGRDQPRVLPAGAQPLLGLDLTTHRGHFLGRAMNRLLLYTDEGRAYLRAAGTWDPMAWHLDQVFRRAGRDAQHAFWGEGGIERESMLHQLALRVAR
;
A
#
# COMPACT_ATOMS: atom_id res chain seq x y z
N ARG A 1 -23.82 16.11 -3.29
CA ARG A 1 -22.95 15.71 -2.15
C ARG A 1 -21.91 14.66 -2.56
N GLU A 2 -22.27 13.65 -3.36
CA GLU A 2 -21.37 12.54 -3.77
C GLU A 2 -20.19 12.94 -4.67
N ARG A 3 -20.36 13.84 -5.65
CA ARG A 3 -19.23 14.36 -6.46
C ARG A 3 -18.14 15.05 -5.62
N ALA A 4 -18.53 15.70 -4.51
CA ALA A 4 -17.59 16.31 -3.57
C ALA A 4 -16.91 15.28 -2.65
N GLN A 5 -17.48 14.09 -2.49
CA GLN A 5 -16.84 12.95 -1.81
C GLN A 5 -15.79 12.30 -2.72
N PHE A 6 -16.06 12.13 -4.02
CA PHE A 6 -15.08 11.59 -4.98
C PHE A 6 -13.80 12.44 -5.06
N ALA A 7 -13.93 13.77 -5.06
CA ALA A 7 -12.77 14.68 -5.03
C ALA A 7 -11.92 14.58 -3.75
N ARG A 8 -12.46 14.00 -2.65
CA ARG A 8 -11.69 13.74 -1.41
C ARG A 8 -10.80 12.50 -1.51
N LEU A 9 -10.96 11.68 -2.55
CA LEU A 9 -10.23 10.43 -2.77
C LEU A 9 -8.98 10.62 -3.62
N SER A 10 -8.81 11.80 -4.20
CA SER A 10 -7.63 12.16 -4.96
C SER A 10 -6.51 12.62 -4.01
N GLY A 11 -5.30 12.12 -4.22
CA GLY A 11 -4.09 12.57 -3.50
C GLY A 11 -3.84 11.84 -2.18
N SER A 12 -2.94 12.40 -1.37
CA SER A 12 -2.37 11.78 -0.16
C SER A 12 -2.73 12.55 1.11
N SER A 13 -2.73 11.90 2.28
CA SER A 13 -3.02 12.59 3.56
C SER A 13 -1.95 13.62 3.92
N ILE A 14 -0.73 13.40 3.42
CA ILE A 14 0.42 14.28 3.62
C ILE A 14 0.52 15.41 2.59
N ALA A 15 -0.30 15.40 1.53
CA ALA A 15 -0.22 16.35 0.42
C ALA A 15 -1.47 17.24 0.30
N GLY A 16 -1.26 18.56 0.18
CA GLY A 16 -2.28 19.49 -0.26
C GLY A 16 -2.63 19.25 -1.73
N ILE A 17 -3.81 19.72 -2.15
CA ILE A 17 -4.24 19.60 -3.55
C ILE A 17 -3.25 20.29 -4.52
N ASP A 18 -2.60 21.35 -4.05
CA ASP A 18 -1.59 22.14 -4.73
C ASP A 18 -0.21 21.46 -4.78
N ALA A 19 0.02 20.40 -3.98
CA ALA A 19 1.25 19.62 -4.00
C ALA A 19 1.18 18.40 -4.92
N ALA A 20 -0.03 17.95 -5.30
CA ALA A 20 -0.22 16.70 -6.04
C ALA A 20 0.56 16.66 -7.36
N GLY A 21 0.61 17.79 -8.09
CA GLY A 21 1.30 17.90 -9.37
C GLY A 21 2.80 17.65 -9.27
N TRP A 22 3.47 18.33 -8.32
CA TRP A 22 4.93 18.20 -8.19
C TRP A 22 5.35 16.87 -7.55
N ILE A 23 4.56 16.32 -6.62
CA ILE A 23 4.81 14.99 -6.04
C ILE A 23 4.71 13.93 -7.14
N THR A 24 3.64 13.98 -7.94
CA THR A 24 3.46 13.06 -9.08
C THR A 24 4.62 13.19 -10.07
N ASP A 25 5.04 14.42 -10.36
CA ASP A 25 6.16 14.68 -11.27
C ASP A 25 7.51 14.16 -10.72
N PHE A 26 7.74 14.24 -9.41
CA PHE A 26 8.91 13.65 -8.74
C PHE A 26 8.89 12.11 -8.79
N LEU A 27 7.78 11.47 -8.43
CA LEU A 27 7.62 10.01 -8.49
C LEU A 27 7.73 9.49 -9.93
N ASN A 28 7.21 10.23 -10.91
CA ASN A 28 7.38 9.92 -12.33
C ASN A 28 8.84 9.96 -12.75
N ALA A 29 9.60 10.96 -12.31
CA ALA A 29 11.03 11.04 -12.61
C ALA A 29 11.82 9.89 -11.97
N ALA A 30 11.48 9.51 -10.74
CA ALA A 30 12.13 8.42 -10.02
C ALA A 30 11.85 7.03 -10.61
N TYR A 31 10.64 6.82 -11.17
CA TYR A 31 10.17 5.48 -11.53
C TYR A 31 9.43 5.41 -12.87
N TYR A 32 8.26 6.06 -13.02
CA TYR A 32 7.37 5.78 -14.18
C TYR A 32 7.87 6.28 -15.54
N ARG A 33 8.78 7.26 -15.59
CA ARG A 33 9.44 7.69 -16.83
C ARG A 33 10.58 6.75 -17.26
N ARG A 34 11.05 5.88 -16.36
CA ARG A 34 12.07 4.88 -16.66
C ARG A 34 11.48 3.77 -17.51
N SER A 35 12.32 3.18 -18.36
CA SER A 35 11.94 2.01 -19.15
C SER A 35 11.60 0.84 -18.22
N ALA A 36 10.64 0.00 -18.61
CA ALA A 36 10.17 -1.11 -17.77
C ALA A 36 11.29 -2.07 -17.31
N ARG A 37 12.40 -2.17 -18.07
CA ARG A 37 13.58 -2.99 -17.73
C ARG A 37 14.50 -2.38 -16.68
N SER A 38 14.37 -1.09 -16.42
CA SER A 38 15.22 -0.35 -15.48
C SER A 38 14.46 0.08 -14.22
N ARG A 39 13.20 -0.33 -14.08
CA ARG A 39 12.35 0.02 -12.95
C ARG A 39 12.59 -0.96 -11.81
N GLU A 40 13.08 -0.43 -10.69
CA GLU A 40 13.23 -1.15 -9.42
C GLU A 40 12.21 -0.60 -8.43
N VAL A 41 11.32 -1.45 -7.89
CA VAL A 41 10.27 -1.01 -6.95
C VAL A 41 10.88 -0.35 -5.71
N ASP A 42 12.09 -0.76 -5.31
CA ASP A 42 12.83 -0.14 -4.22
C ASP A 42 13.14 1.35 -4.48
N ASP A 43 13.39 1.75 -5.74
CA ASP A 43 13.61 3.17 -6.07
C ASP A 43 12.31 3.99 -5.94
N LEU A 44 11.14 3.39 -6.20
CA LEU A 44 9.84 4.02 -5.92
C LEU A 44 9.58 4.16 -4.42
N ARG A 45 9.97 3.15 -3.63
CA ARG A 45 9.90 3.20 -2.16
C ARG A 45 10.84 4.26 -1.60
N LEU A 46 12.06 4.36 -2.12
CA LEU A 46 13.04 5.39 -1.77
C LEU A 46 12.49 6.79 -2.07
N ALA A 47 11.98 7.02 -3.28
CA ALA A 47 11.38 8.30 -3.66
C ALA A 47 10.17 8.65 -2.77
N SER A 48 9.33 7.66 -2.49
CA SER A 48 8.21 7.80 -1.55
C SER A 48 8.68 8.13 -0.12
N ALA A 49 9.77 7.52 0.32
CA ALA A 49 10.36 7.76 1.64
C ALA A 49 10.97 9.16 1.75
N ILE A 50 11.61 9.65 0.69
CA ILE A 50 12.08 11.04 0.59
C ILE A 50 10.91 12.02 0.75
N VAL A 51 9.80 11.82 0.02
CA VAL A 51 8.62 12.70 0.12
C VAL A 51 8.02 12.67 1.53
N THR A 52 7.88 11.49 2.12
CA THR A 52 7.26 11.33 3.44
C THR A 52 8.18 11.83 4.56
N THR A 53 9.49 11.67 4.42
CA THR A 53 10.48 12.25 5.34
C THR A 53 10.48 13.77 5.27
N HIS A 54 10.39 14.35 4.07
CA HIS A 54 10.24 15.79 3.93
C HIS A 54 8.96 16.31 4.60
N TRP A 55 7.83 15.62 4.39
CA TRP A 55 6.60 15.94 5.11
C TRP A 55 6.79 15.92 6.62
N HIS A 56 7.43 14.88 7.15
CA HIS A 56 7.72 14.77 8.58
C HIS A 56 8.55 15.95 9.09
N CYS A 57 9.54 16.42 8.33
CA CYS A 57 10.37 17.57 8.70
C CYS A 57 9.61 18.91 8.70
N VAL A 58 8.53 19.06 7.93
CA VAL A 58 7.74 20.30 7.82
C VAL A 58 6.36 20.21 8.48
N GLU A 59 6.11 19.13 9.22
CA GLU A 59 4.86 18.91 9.96
C GLU A 59 4.65 20.00 11.02
N PRO A 60 3.40 20.31 11.45
CA PRO A 60 2.18 19.50 11.35
C PRO A 60 1.31 19.75 10.11
N ARG A 61 1.78 20.48 9.09
CA ARG A 61 0.98 20.79 7.89
C ARG A 61 1.14 19.73 6.80
N ARG A 62 0.20 19.72 5.85
CA ARG A 62 0.38 19.04 4.56
C ARG A 62 1.44 19.76 3.71
N LEU A 63 2.08 19.00 2.83
CA LEU A 63 2.92 19.52 1.76
C LEU A 63 2.11 20.45 0.84
N ARG A 64 2.76 21.50 0.32
CA ARG A 64 2.19 22.56 -0.51
C ARG A 64 2.99 22.73 -1.79
N ALA A 65 2.48 23.55 -2.71
CA ALA A 65 3.20 23.89 -3.93
C ALA A 65 4.59 24.48 -3.64
N THR A 66 4.73 25.28 -2.57
CA THR A 66 5.99 25.93 -2.18
C THR A 66 7.10 24.96 -1.77
N ASP A 67 6.75 23.75 -1.33
CA ASP A 67 7.73 22.75 -0.89
C ASP A 67 8.54 22.19 -2.09
N VAL A 68 8.03 22.36 -3.32
CA VAL A 68 8.77 21.99 -4.55
C VAL A 68 10.11 22.70 -4.66
N LEU A 69 10.28 23.88 -4.05
CA LEU A 69 11.52 24.63 -4.09
C LEU A 69 12.68 23.91 -3.38
N ALA A 70 12.38 23.13 -2.34
CA ALA A 70 13.39 22.30 -1.68
C ALA A 70 13.81 21.15 -2.59
N PHE A 71 12.84 20.48 -3.22
CA PHE A 71 13.09 19.41 -4.18
C PHE A 71 13.82 19.89 -5.44
N HIS A 72 13.50 21.07 -5.96
CA HIS A 72 14.20 21.62 -7.12
C HIS A 72 15.66 21.93 -6.79
N ARG A 73 15.95 22.43 -5.59
CA ARG A 73 17.33 22.69 -5.15
C ARG A 73 18.13 21.39 -5.03
N ALA A 74 17.55 20.37 -4.40
CA ALA A 74 18.22 19.09 -4.14
C ALA A 74 18.33 18.19 -5.39
N PHE A 75 17.25 18.05 -6.18
CA PHE A 75 17.19 17.09 -7.28
C PHE A 75 17.23 17.73 -8.67
N GLY A 76 17.01 19.05 -8.77
CA GLY A 76 16.80 19.73 -10.05
C GLY A 76 18.00 19.69 -10.98
N ARG A 77 19.22 19.79 -10.45
CA ARG A 77 20.44 19.73 -11.27
C ARG A 77 20.60 18.36 -11.94
N ALA A 78 20.53 17.28 -11.17
CA ALA A 78 20.61 15.92 -11.70
C ALA A 78 19.49 15.65 -12.71
N ARG A 79 18.26 16.04 -12.35
CA ARG A 79 17.06 15.79 -13.15
C ARG A 79 17.00 16.58 -14.46
N LEU A 80 17.30 17.88 -14.42
CA LEU A 80 17.10 18.79 -15.55
C LEU A 80 18.38 19.02 -16.36
N GLY A 81 19.55 18.94 -15.73
CA GLY A 81 20.84 19.06 -16.39
C GLY A 81 21.26 17.78 -17.13
N GLY A 82 20.80 16.62 -16.67
CA GLY A 82 21.26 15.31 -17.13
C GLY A 82 22.67 15.02 -16.62
N ARG A 83 22.93 13.77 -16.23
CA ARG A 83 24.29 13.25 -15.97
C ARG A 83 24.72 12.38 -17.14
N ALA A 84 26.03 12.24 -17.34
CA ALA A 84 26.57 11.27 -18.29
C ALA A 84 25.97 9.88 -17.99
N GLY A 85 25.18 9.35 -18.92
CA GLY A 85 24.52 8.04 -18.78
C GLY A 85 23.08 8.04 -18.24
N SER A 86 22.47 9.20 -17.90
CA SER A 86 21.05 9.28 -17.50
C SER A 86 20.25 10.24 -18.41
N PRO A 87 19.13 9.79 -19.02
CA PRO A 87 18.28 10.66 -19.82
C PRO A 87 17.70 11.82 -18.99
N ARG A 88 17.61 13.00 -19.61
CA ARG A 88 17.02 14.20 -18.98
C ARG A 88 15.59 13.90 -18.50
N GLY A 89 15.26 14.38 -17.29
CA GLY A 89 13.93 14.26 -16.70
C GLY A 89 13.67 12.96 -15.91
N ILE A 90 14.69 12.11 -15.76
CA ILE A 90 14.70 10.88 -14.95
C ILE A 90 15.66 11.06 -13.76
N LEU A 91 15.37 10.38 -12.65
CA LEU A 91 16.24 10.26 -11.49
C LEU A 91 16.64 8.79 -11.32
N THR A 92 17.95 8.53 -11.29
CA THR A 92 18.50 7.22 -10.91
C THR A 92 18.50 7.06 -9.39
N ARG A 93 18.75 5.84 -8.89
CA ARG A 93 18.94 5.62 -7.45
C ARG A 93 20.02 6.52 -6.85
N THR A 94 21.14 6.67 -7.56
CA THR A 94 22.23 7.56 -7.13
C THR A 94 21.76 9.00 -7.02
N ASP A 95 21.01 9.50 -8.01
CA ASP A 95 20.46 10.87 -7.96
C ASP A 95 19.45 11.04 -6.81
N LEU A 96 18.68 10.00 -6.48
CA LEU A 96 17.76 10.02 -5.34
C LEU A 96 18.50 10.09 -4.00
N LEU A 97 19.57 9.30 -3.83
CA LEU A 97 20.35 9.27 -2.59
C LEU A 97 21.15 10.56 -2.38
N GLU A 98 21.81 11.05 -3.41
CA GLU A 98 22.56 12.31 -3.34
C GLU A 98 21.63 13.51 -3.11
N GLY A 99 20.51 13.59 -3.83
CA GLY A 99 19.54 14.66 -3.58
C GLY A 99 18.87 14.54 -2.21
N ALA A 100 18.69 13.33 -1.68
CA ALA A 100 18.23 13.16 -0.30
C ALA A 100 19.28 13.60 0.72
N ALA A 101 20.57 13.37 0.46
CA ALA A 101 21.66 13.89 1.27
C ALA A 101 21.70 15.43 1.24
N ASP A 102 21.52 16.06 0.08
CA ASP A 102 21.39 17.52 -0.04
C ASP A 102 20.17 18.07 0.71
N LEU A 103 19.07 17.31 0.75
CA LEU A 103 17.81 17.73 1.37
C LEU A 103 17.78 17.52 2.90
N PHE A 104 18.38 16.45 3.41
CA PHE A 104 18.26 16.01 4.80
C PHE A 104 19.59 15.92 5.55
N GLY A 105 20.71 15.77 4.82
CA GLY A 105 22.05 15.50 5.32
C GLY A 105 22.55 14.10 4.93
N ASP A 106 23.87 13.92 4.92
CA ASP A 106 24.58 12.71 4.48
C ASP A 106 24.14 11.42 5.19
N TRP A 107 23.55 11.54 6.38
CA TRP A 107 23.02 10.43 7.15
C TRP A 107 21.87 9.67 6.46
N PHE A 108 21.16 10.30 5.51
CA PHE A 108 19.92 9.74 4.96
C PHE A 108 20.13 8.40 4.25
N GLY A 109 21.21 8.28 3.46
CA GLY A 109 21.46 7.06 2.67
C GLY A 109 21.64 5.82 3.54
N GLU A 110 22.48 5.94 4.58
CA GLU A 110 22.68 4.87 5.57
C GLU A 110 21.40 4.59 6.36
N ALA A 111 20.69 5.63 6.78
CA ALA A 111 19.45 5.50 7.53
C ALA A 111 18.33 4.82 6.73
N TYR A 112 18.29 5.07 5.41
CA TYR A 112 17.30 4.43 4.54
C TYR A 112 17.53 2.93 4.50
N LEU A 113 18.76 2.44 4.58
CA LEU A 113 19.06 1.00 4.56
C LEU A 113 18.87 0.32 5.93
N ASP A 114 18.74 1.10 7.00
CA ASP A 114 18.63 0.62 8.38
C ASP A 114 17.15 0.50 8.82
N ASP A 115 16.68 -0.72 9.03
CA ASP A 115 15.32 -1.01 9.50
C ASP A 115 15.03 -0.38 10.88
N GLU A 116 16.04 -0.17 11.73
CA GLU A 116 15.89 0.50 13.03
C GLU A 116 15.68 2.01 12.88
N ARG A 117 15.94 2.56 11.69
CA ARG A 117 15.78 3.99 11.37
C ARG A 117 14.72 4.25 10.31
N ARG A 118 14.06 3.22 9.78
CA ARG A 118 12.96 3.34 8.82
C ARG A 118 11.65 2.83 9.40
N GLY A 119 10.55 3.54 9.15
CA GLY A 119 9.21 3.11 9.54
C GLY A 119 8.14 4.11 9.12
N TRP A 120 6.90 3.66 8.90
CA TRP A 120 5.78 4.49 8.41
C TRP A 120 6.07 5.19 7.07
N GLY A 121 7.03 4.67 6.31
CA GLY A 121 7.54 5.30 5.08
C GLY A 121 8.44 6.51 5.34
N ILE A 122 8.89 6.74 6.57
CA ILE A 122 9.78 7.82 6.98
C ILE A 122 11.17 7.24 7.28
N VAL A 123 12.20 8.01 6.95
CA VAL A 123 13.58 7.74 7.34
C VAL A 123 13.98 8.70 8.45
N PHE A 124 14.46 8.16 9.57
CA PHE A 124 14.80 8.91 10.77
C PHE A 124 16.32 9.05 10.92
N ALA A 125 16.79 10.19 11.43
CA ALA A 125 18.21 10.41 11.68
C ALA A 125 18.75 9.51 12.82
N SER A 126 17.88 8.88 13.62
CA SER A 126 18.28 7.86 14.59
C SER A 126 17.12 6.94 14.97
N ALA A 127 17.43 5.76 15.52
CA ALA A 127 16.43 4.85 16.08
C ALA A 127 15.66 5.49 17.25
N HIS A 128 16.30 6.41 18.00
CA HIS A 128 15.62 7.17 19.06
C HIS A 128 14.50 8.05 18.50
N GLN A 129 14.77 8.75 17.39
CA GLN A 129 13.74 9.55 16.70
C GLN A 129 12.59 8.67 16.16
N LYS A 130 12.91 7.51 15.57
CA LYS A 130 11.89 6.54 15.13
C LYS A 130 10.96 6.14 16.28
N ARG A 131 11.51 5.77 17.45
CA ARG A 131 10.71 5.42 18.64
C ARG A 131 9.84 6.57 19.18
N GLY A 132 10.30 7.81 18.99
CA GLY A 132 9.57 9.02 19.35
C GLY A 132 8.41 9.36 18.40
N TYR A 133 8.37 8.76 17.21
CA TYR A 133 7.35 9.06 16.21
C TYR A 133 5.95 8.63 16.67
N ARG A 134 4.93 9.37 16.23
CA ARG A 134 3.52 9.10 16.50
C ARG A 134 2.72 9.19 15.20
N PRO A 135 2.29 8.05 14.62
CA PRO A 135 1.59 8.03 13.32
C PRO A 135 0.22 8.74 13.36
N GLU A 136 -0.36 8.95 14.53
CA GLU A 136 -1.59 9.73 14.72
C GLU A 136 -1.44 11.18 14.22
N ARG A 137 -0.20 11.69 14.09
CA ARG A 137 0.08 12.97 13.44
C ARG A 137 -0.43 12.98 12.00
N ARG A 138 -0.21 11.90 11.24
CA ARG A 138 -0.76 11.70 9.88
C ARG A 138 -2.27 11.53 9.91
N LEU A 139 -2.78 10.78 10.89
CA LEU A 139 -4.23 10.54 11.04
C LEU A 139 -5.04 11.85 11.21
N LYS A 140 -4.51 12.83 11.95
CA LYS A 140 -5.15 14.17 12.08
C LYS A 140 -5.36 14.86 10.74
N LEU A 141 -4.52 14.56 9.74
CA LEU A 141 -4.66 15.09 8.38
C LEU A 141 -5.56 14.22 7.50
N ALA A 142 -5.78 12.95 7.86
CA ALA A 142 -6.41 11.95 7.01
C ALA A 142 -7.92 12.16 6.77
N ARG A 143 -8.63 12.91 7.62
CA ARG A 143 -10.11 13.04 7.57
C ARG A 143 -10.78 11.65 7.51
N LEU A 144 -10.37 10.76 8.41
CA LEU A 144 -10.95 9.41 8.54
C LEU A 144 -12.43 9.52 8.91
N ASP A 145 -13.28 8.85 8.14
CA ASP A 145 -14.74 8.79 8.35
C ASP A 145 -15.12 7.41 8.96
N GLU A 146 -16.39 7.12 9.17
CA GLU A 146 -16.84 5.86 9.78
C GLU A 146 -16.48 4.61 8.96
N LEU A 147 -16.41 3.44 9.62
CA LEU A 147 -16.30 2.15 8.95
C LEU A 147 -17.58 1.83 8.18
N THR A 148 -17.44 1.24 6.99
CA THR A 148 -18.54 0.87 6.12
C THR A 148 -18.37 -0.56 5.60
N PRO A 149 -18.58 -1.59 6.45
CA PRO A 149 -18.53 -2.99 6.01
C PRO A 149 -19.60 -3.27 4.95
N PRO A 150 -19.47 -4.32 4.12
CA PRO A 150 -20.54 -4.76 3.23
C PRO A 150 -21.87 -4.92 3.99
N ALA A 151 -22.97 -4.50 3.38
CA ALA A 151 -24.32 -4.57 3.96
C ALA A 151 -25.37 -5.13 3.02
N ALA A 152 -25.06 -5.27 1.72
CA ALA A 152 -25.95 -5.94 0.78
C ALA A 152 -26.08 -7.43 1.14
N ALA A 153 -27.13 -8.09 0.68
CA ALA A 153 -27.25 -9.54 0.84
C ALA A 153 -26.10 -10.26 0.10
N GLY A 154 -25.64 -11.41 0.63
CA GLY A 154 -24.49 -12.13 0.07
C GLY A 154 -24.58 -12.40 -1.45
N ALA A 155 -25.79 -12.67 -1.96
CA ALA A 155 -26.04 -12.91 -3.39
C ALA A 155 -25.89 -11.66 -4.28
N GLU A 156 -26.01 -10.46 -3.71
CA GLU A 156 -25.84 -9.17 -4.39
C GLU A 156 -24.40 -8.66 -4.32
N GLN A 157 -23.63 -9.12 -3.33
CA GLN A 157 -22.22 -8.78 -3.18
C GLN A 157 -21.40 -9.41 -4.30
N THR A 158 -20.29 -8.75 -4.64
CA THR A 158 -19.22 -9.40 -5.39
C THR A 158 -18.30 -10.12 -4.42
N TRP A 159 -18.01 -11.37 -4.72
CA TRP A 159 -17.05 -12.21 -4.01
C TRP A 159 -15.89 -12.52 -4.94
N GLN A 160 -14.66 -12.35 -4.47
CA GLN A 160 -13.47 -12.52 -5.27
C GLN A 160 -12.37 -13.20 -4.46
N THR A 161 -11.66 -14.13 -5.09
CA THR A 161 -10.38 -14.60 -4.58
C THR A 161 -9.27 -14.24 -5.56
N TYR A 162 -8.04 -14.14 -5.05
CA TYR A 162 -6.86 -13.90 -5.87
C TYR A 162 -5.94 -15.12 -5.84
N PRO A 163 -5.06 -15.31 -6.84
CA PRO A 163 -4.10 -16.41 -6.84
C PRO A 163 -3.22 -16.38 -5.57
N PRO A 164 -2.92 -17.55 -4.97
CA PRO A 164 -2.02 -17.61 -3.84
C PRO A 164 -0.57 -17.32 -4.25
N VAL A 165 0.16 -16.64 -3.37
CA VAL A 165 1.58 -16.31 -3.51
C VAL A 165 2.37 -17.17 -2.53
N ALA A 166 3.28 -17.99 -3.05
CA ALA A 166 4.17 -18.79 -2.22
C ALA A 166 5.11 -17.89 -1.40
N VAL A 167 5.30 -18.22 -0.12
CA VAL A 167 6.21 -17.51 0.78
C VAL A 167 7.20 -18.49 1.40
N ALA A 168 8.41 -18.00 1.66
CA ALA A 168 9.49 -18.85 2.17
C ALA A 168 9.25 -19.34 3.61
N SER A 169 8.56 -18.56 4.44
CA SER A 169 8.24 -18.89 5.83
C SER A 169 6.95 -18.21 6.27
N ALA A 170 6.02 -18.97 6.82
CA ALA A 170 4.80 -18.45 7.42
C ALA A 170 5.11 -17.58 8.65
N GLU A 171 6.02 -18.01 9.51
CA GLU A 171 6.46 -17.28 10.72
C GLU A 171 6.99 -15.89 10.37
N ARG A 172 7.90 -15.79 9.37
CA ARG A 172 8.43 -14.50 8.95
C ARG A 172 7.37 -13.57 8.36
N VAL A 173 6.33 -14.13 7.74
CA VAL A 173 5.18 -13.36 7.26
C VAL A 173 4.35 -12.84 8.43
N LEU A 174 4.08 -13.67 9.45
CA LEU A 174 3.39 -13.23 10.66
C LEU A 174 4.14 -12.09 11.36
N ASP A 175 5.46 -12.21 11.52
CA ASP A 175 6.32 -11.18 12.09
C ASP A 175 6.33 -9.90 11.25
N ALA A 176 6.24 -10.01 9.92
CA ALA A 176 6.18 -8.87 9.02
C ALA A 176 4.82 -8.16 9.09
N LEU A 177 3.71 -8.90 9.15
CA LEU A 177 2.38 -8.33 9.22
C LEU A 177 2.12 -7.62 10.56
N THR A 178 2.66 -8.15 11.67
CA THR A 178 2.48 -7.58 13.01
C THR A 178 3.32 -6.32 13.26
N ARG A 179 4.48 -6.19 12.59
CA ARG A 179 5.27 -4.95 12.57
C ARG A 179 4.67 -3.91 11.62
N THR A 180 3.56 -3.32 12.05
CA THR A 180 2.76 -2.46 11.16
C THR A 180 3.57 -1.31 10.55
N GLU A 181 4.57 -0.79 11.25
CA GLU A 181 5.46 0.29 10.79
C GLU A 181 6.26 -0.05 9.53
N THR A 182 6.46 -1.34 9.21
CA THR A 182 7.20 -1.78 8.02
C THR A 182 6.31 -2.01 6.80
N TRP A 183 4.98 -1.88 6.91
CA TRP A 183 4.06 -2.08 5.78
C TRP A 183 4.38 -1.26 4.51
N PRO A 184 4.86 0.00 4.62
CA PRO A 184 5.31 0.76 3.46
C PRO A 184 6.47 0.11 2.69
N ASP A 185 7.26 -0.77 3.32
CA ASP A 185 8.36 -1.48 2.67
C ASP A 185 7.85 -2.63 1.76
N TYR A 186 6.57 -3.01 1.89
CA TYR A 186 5.90 -3.99 1.02
C TYR A 186 5.16 -3.33 -0.15
N ALA A 187 5.24 -1.99 -0.29
CA ALA A 187 4.64 -1.24 -1.38
C ALA A 187 5.02 -1.80 -2.75
N SER A 188 4.07 -1.86 -3.68
CA SER A 188 4.28 -2.26 -5.07
C SER A 188 4.30 -1.05 -6.00
N GLU A 189 4.51 -1.27 -7.30
CA GLU A 189 4.42 -0.25 -8.35
C GLU A 189 3.07 0.46 -8.37
N ILE A 190 2.01 -0.22 -7.95
CA ILE A 190 0.63 0.27 -8.11
C ILE A 190 -0.07 0.54 -6.78
N GLY A 191 0.56 0.26 -5.64
CA GLY A 191 -0.03 0.71 -4.38
C GLY A 191 0.80 0.45 -3.13
N ARG A 192 0.34 1.02 -2.03
CA ARG A 192 0.95 0.87 -0.70
C ARG A 192 -0.05 1.06 0.42
N PHE A 193 0.29 0.48 1.57
CA PHE A 193 -0.41 0.68 2.83
C PHE A 193 0.48 1.49 3.78
N THR A 194 -0.06 2.54 4.38
CA THR A 194 0.62 3.29 5.44
C THR A 194 -0.20 3.23 6.73
N PRO A 195 0.33 2.65 7.82
CA PRO A 195 -0.34 2.65 9.12
C PRO A 195 -0.51 4.07 9.68
N LEU A 196 -1.64 4.31 10.34
CA LEU A 196 -2.03 5.61 10.88
C LEU A 196 -2.15 5.64 12.42
N ARG A 197 -1.92 4.51 13.09
CA ARG A 197 -1.97 4.39 14.57
C ARG A 197 -0.73 3.68 15.10
N ALA A 198 -0.32 4.02 16.33
CA ALA A 198 0.64 3.27 17.11
C ALA A 198 -0.10 2.16 17.86
N ALA A 199 -0.74 1.27 17.09
CA ALA A 199 -1.56 0.18 17.58
C ALA A 199 -0.98 -1.16 17.09
N PRO A 200 -1.28 -2.28 17.76
CA PRO A 200 -1.06 -3.61 17.19
C PRO A 200 -1.83 -3.75 15.86
N LEU A 201 -1.59 -4.86 15.15
CA LEU A 201 -2.25 -5.12 13.88
C LEU A 201 -3.78 -5.09 13.99
N GLU A 202 -4.34 -5.69 15.03
CA GLU A 202 -5.78 -5.58 15.32
C GLU A 202 -6.18 -4.14 15.66
N GLY A 203 -7.21 -3.63 14.98
CA GLY A 203 -7.64 -2.24 15.13
C GLY A 203 -6.73 -1.22 14.43
N GLN A 204 -5.65 -1.64 13.77
CA GLN A 204 -4.81 -0.74 12.97
C GLN A 204 -5.63 -0.14 11.82
N THR A 205 -5.43 1.15 11.57
CA THR A 205 -5.98 1.84 10.40
C THR A 205 -4.86 2.10 9.40
N PHE A 206 -5.09 1.78 8.13
CA PHE A 206 -4.16 2.06 7.04
C PHE A 206 -4.76 3.07 6.07
N GLU A 207 -3.92 4.00 5.62
CA GLU A 207 -4.13 4.70 4.35
C GLU A 207 -3.64 3.80 3.21
N ILE A 208 -4.51 3.57 2.23
CA ILE A 208 -4.16 2.89 1.00
C ILE A 208 -3.98 3.95 -0.07
N GLU A 209 -2.85 3.95 -0.74
CA GLU A 209 -2.63 4.74 -1.95
C GLU A 209 -2.48 3.77 -3.13
N VAL A 210 -3.27 3.96 -4.19
CA VAL A 210 -3.26 3.14 -5.40
C VAL A 210 -2.97 4.02 -6.61
N ALA A 211 -2.06 3.59 -7.48
CA ALA A 211 -1.74 4.26 -8.73
C ALA A 211 -2.44 3.54 -9.89
N ALA A 212 -3.42 4.20 -10.51
CA ALA A 212 -4.04 3.72 -11.75
C ALA A 212 -3.33 4.33 -12.98
N GLY A 213 -3.32 3.63 -14.12
CA GLY A 213 -2.76 4.15 -15.38
C GLY A 213 -1.22 4.19 -15.44
N THR A 214 -0.54 3.39 -14.60
CA THR A 214 0.94 3.29 -14.56
C THR A 214 1.55 2.85 -15.89
N ALA A 215 0.86 1.99 -16.64
CA ALA A 215 1.28 1.54 -17.98
C ALA A 215 1.42 2.70 -18.99
N ALA A 216 0.61 3.75 -18.85
CA ALA A 216 0.67 4.95 -19.70
C ALA A 216 1.75 5.97 -19.25
N GLY A 217 2.53 5.66 -18.21
CA GLY A 217 3.52 6.57 -17.62
C GLY A 217 2.91 7.81 -16.95
N ARG A 218 1.60 7.78 -16.66
CA ARG A 218 0.83 8.89 -16.08
C ARG A 218 -0.05 8.35 -14.95
N PRO A 219 0.56 7.96 -13.81
CA PRO A 219 -0.19 7.44 -12.68
C PRO A 219 -1.18 8.49 -12.14
N VAL A 220 -2.38 8.03 -11.85
CA VAL A 220 -3.37 8.77 -11.07
C VAL A 220 -3.43 8.11 -9.70
N PHE A 221 -3.03 8.86 -8.67
CA PHE A 221 -3.03 8.38 -7.30
C PHE A 221 -4.40 8.58 -6.65
N GLN A 222 -5.00 7.46 -6.28
CA GLN A 222 -6.22 7.37 -5.48
C GLN A 222 -5.87 6.98 -4.06
N ARG A 223 -6.71 7.40 -3.13
CA ARG A 223 -6.59 7.06 -1.72
C ARG A 223 -7.87 6.46 -1.18
N GLY A 224 -7.70 5.46 -0.33
CA GLY A 224 -8.73 4.90 0.55
C GLY A 224 -8.21 4.72 1.97
N TYR A 225 -9.11 4.40 2.90
CA TYR A 225 -8.73 3.95 4.23
C TYR A 225 -9.41 2.63 4.54
N VAL A 226 -8.67 1.76 5.23
CA VAL A 226 -9.19 0.51 5.80
C VAL A 226 -8.76 0.40 7.26
N SER A 227 -9.50 -0.34 8.07
CA SER A 227 -9.02 -0.80 9.37
C SER A 227 -9.10 -2.32 9.48
N VAL A 228 -8.18 -2.90 10.25
CA VAL A 228 -8.24 -4.31 10.64
C VAL A 228 -9.37 -4.46 11.66
N THR A 229 -10.47 -5.09 11.27
CA THR A 229 -11.67 -5.25 12.11
C THR A 229 -11.79 -6.64 12.73
N ARG A 230 -11.04 -7.61 12.22
CA ARG A 230 -10.94 -8.97 12.76
C ARG A 230 -9.53 -9.48 12.48
N LEU A 231 -8.94 -10.16 13.47
CA LEU A 231 -7.69 -10.88 13.35
C LEU A 231 -7.85 -12.21 14.09
N VAL A 232 -7.61 -13.32 13.38
CA VAL A 232 -7.59 -14.67 13.96
C VAL A 232 -6.29 -15.35 13.58
N THR A 233 -5.69 -16.09 14.51
CA THR A 233 -4.40 -16.73 14.35
C THR A 233 -4.45 -18.16 14.89
N ALA A 234 -3.41 -18.95 14.61
CA ALA A 234 -3.26 -20.30 15.15
C ALA A 234 -3.19 -20.38 16.70
N GLU A 235 -3.07 -19.24 17.40
CA GLU A 235 -3.13 -19.18 18.86
C GLU A 235 -4.55 -19.41 19.41
N ASP A 236 -5.58 -19.13 18.60
CA ASP A 236 -6.97 -19.47 18.88
C ASP A 236 -7.53 -20.36 17.75
N PRO A 237 -7.28 -21.67 17.80
CA PRO A 237 -7.64 -22.58 16.72
C PRO A 237 -9.15 -22.67 16.50
N VAL A 238 -9.97 -22.46 17.54
CA VAL A 238 -11.44 -22.50 17.43
C VAL A 238 -11.94 -21.26 16.68
N ALA A 239 -11.44 -20.07 17.03
CA ALA A 239 -11.81 -18.86 16.30
C ALA A 239 -11.28 -18.86 14.85
N LEU A 240 -10.10 -19.44 14.63
CA LEU A 240 -9.50 -19.58 13.30
C LEU A 240 -10.32 -20.53 12.41
N GLU A 241 -10.69 -21.71 12.90
CA GLU A 241 -11.54 -22.66 12.19
C GLU A 241 -12.89 -22.03 11.84
N ALA A 242 -13.57 -21.44 12.83
CA ALA A 242 -14.86 -20.78 12.61
C ALA A 242 -14.78 -19.63 11.58
N TYR A 243 -13.68 -18.87 11.54
CA TYR A 243 -13.46 -17.82 10.55
C TYR A 243 -13.35 -18.39 9.13
N PHE A 244 -12.56 -19.44 8.94
CA PHE A 244 -12.36 -20.04 7.62
C PHE A 244 -13.61 -20.81 7.16
N ASP A 245 -14.35 -21.44 8.05
CA ASP A 245 -15.64 -22.07 7.75
C ASP A 245 -16.68 -21.05 7.27
N GLU A 246 -16.80 -19.91 7.96
CA GLU A 246 -17.68 -18.81 7.57
C GLU A 246 -17.32 -18.30 6.16
N LEU A 247 -16.01 -18.12 5.90
CA LEU A 247 -15.51 -17.62 4.63
C LEU A 247 -15.69 -18.62 3.48
N GLU A 248 -15.42 -19.91 3.71
CA GLU A 248 -15.62 -20.97 2.72
C GLU A 248 -17.11 -21.18 2.43
N ASP A 249 -18.01 -21.16 3.43
CA ASP A 249 -19.47 -21.21 3.19
C ASP A 249 -19.94 -20.04 2.33
N GLY A 250 -19.50 -18.82 2.67
CA GLY A 250 -19.80 -17.61 1.90
C GLY A 250 -19.32 -17.72 0.46
N MET A 251 -18.08 -18.18 0.25
CA MET A 251 -17.51 -18.36 -1.09
C MET A 251 -18.22 -19.47 -1.87
N ALA A 252 -18.58 -20.59 -1.24
CA ALA A 252 -19.30 -21.68 -1.90
C ALA A 252 -20.71 -21.25 -2.34
N ARG A 253 -21.39 -20.44 -1.53
CA ARG A 253 -22.76 -20.00 -1.80
C ARG A 253 -22.84 -18.83 -2.78
N PHE A 254 -21.89 -17.90 -2.71
CA PHE A 254 -21.98 -16.61 -3.41
C PHE A 254 -20.79 -16.30 -4.32
N GLY A 255 -19.69 -17.02 -4.19
CA GLY A 255 -18.47 -16.90 -5.00
C GLY A 255 -18.65 -17.24 -6.48
N ARG A 256 -19.72 -17.96 -6.85
CA ARG A 256 -19.98 -18.40 -8.24
C ARG A 256 -18.80 -19.21 -8.79
N ASP A 257 -18.02 -18.63 -9.71
CA ASP A 257 -16.89 -19.27 -10.38
C ASP A 257 -15.54 -19.04 -9.66
N GLN A 258 -15.56 -18.39 -8.49
CA GLN A 258 -14.35 -18.16 -7.72
C GLN A 258 -13.80 -19.50 -7.18
N PRO A 259 -12.48 -19.72 -7.27
CA PRO A 259 -11.85 -20.85 -6.60
C PRO A 259 -12.10 -20.79 -5.08
N ARG A 260 -12.06 -21.97 -4.44
CA ARG A 260 -12.03 -22.09 -2.97
C ARG A 260 -10.97 -21.19 -2.38
N VAL A 261 -11.18 -20.70 -1.17
CA VAL A 261 -10.24 -19.82 -0.48
C VAL A 261 -9.02 -20.60 0.01
N LEU A 262 -9.23 -21.81 0.51
CA LEU A 262 -8.19 -22.77 0.85
C LEU A 262 -8.23 -23.99 -0.09
N PRO A 263 -7.07 -24.48 -0.57
CA PRO A 263 -6.97 -25.81 -1.16
C PRO A 263 -7.46 -26.89 -0.19
N ALA A 264 -7.95 -28.01 -0.72
CA ALA A 264 -8.37 -29.12 0.12
C ALA A 264 -7.17 -29.70 0.90
N GLY A 265 -7.28 -29.78 2.23
CA GLY A 265 -6.21 -30.26 3.10
C GLY A 265 -5.22 -29.18 3.56
N ALA A 266 -5.36 -27.94 3.08
CA ALA A 266 -4.57 -26.83 3.57
C ALA A 266 -4.89 -26.51 5.04
N GLN A 267 -3.87 -26.12 5.80
CA GLN A 267 -3.98 -25.72 7.20
C GLN A 267 -3.94 -24.20 7.31
N PRO A 268 -5.02 -23.55 7.79
CA PRO A 268 -5.02 -22.11 8.04
C PRO A 268 -4.06 -21.75 9.18
N LEU A 269 -3.41 -20.59 9.07
CA LEU A 269 -2.50 -20.06 10.11
C LEU A 269 -2.91 -18.66 10.57
N LEU A 270 -3.46 -17.84 9.68
CA LEU A 270 -3.97 -16.51 9.99
C LEU A 270 -5.08 -16.09 9.01
N GLY A 271 -6.08 -15.38 9.53
CA GLY A 271 -7.05 -14.60 8.76
C GLY A 271 -7.17 -13.19 9.35
N LEU A 272 -7.19 -12.17 8.48
CA LEU A 272 -7.43 -10.78 8.90
C LEU A 272 -8.40 -10.09 7.95
N ASP A 273 -9.30 -9.28 8.49
CA ASP A 273 -10.29 -8.50 7.74
C ASP A 273 -9.90 -7.02 7.70
N LEU A 274 -9.64 -6.50 6.50
CA LEU A 274 -9.48 -5.08 6.19
C LEU A 274 -10.81 -4.50 5.72
N THR A 275 -11.52 -3.83 6.62
CA THR A 275 -12.82 -3.19 6.32
C THR A 275 -12.63 -1.75 5.88
N THR A 276 -13.32 -1.35 4.81
CA THR A 276 -13.22 0.02 4.28
C THR A 276 -13.91 1.05 5.15
N HIS A 277 -13.36 2.27 5.14
CA HIS A 277 -14.06 3.45 5.64
C HIS A 277 -14.88 4.12 4.54
N ARG A 278 -15.87 4.92 4.95
CA ARG A 278 -16.68 5.74 4.05
C ARG A 278 -15.77 6.58 3.14
N GLY A 279 -16.06 6.50 1.85
CA GLY A 279 -15.29 7.16 0.80
C GLY A 279 -14.28 6.24 0.11
N HIS A 280 -14.03 5.01 0.57
CA HIS A 280 -13.14 4.11 -0.16
C HIS A 280 -13.57 3.93 -1.64
N PHE A 281 -12.60 3.79 -2.56
CA PHE A 281 -12.84 3.72 -4.01
C PHE A 281 -13.60 2.46 -4.46
N LEU A 282 -13.68 1.44 -3.61
CA LEU A 282 -14.53 0.25 -3.76
C LEU A 282 -15.90 0.37 -3.06
N GLY A 283 -16.19 1.49 -2.41
CA GLY A 283 -17.38 1.66 -1.58
C GLY A 283 -17.32 0.81 -0.30
N ARG A 284 -18.43 0.14 0.01
CA ARG A 284 -18.57 -0.76 1.17
C ARG A 284 -17.92 -2.09 0.85
N ALA A 285 -16.73 -2.32 1.38
CA ALA A 285 -15.93 -3.46 1.02
C ALA A 285 -15.14 -3.99 2.22
N MET A 286 -14.76 -5.25 2.11
CA MET A 286 -13.88 -5.93 3.02
C MET A 286 -12.91 -6.77 2.22
N ASN A 287 -11.62 -6.59 2.47
CA ASN A 287 -10.60 -7.48 1.92
C ASN A 287 -10.01 -8.33 3.04
N ARG A 288 -9.67 -9.57 2.73
CA ARG A 288 -9.15 -10.54 3.69
C ARG A 288 -7.75 -10.92 3.27
N LEU A 289 -6.81 -10.93 4.20
CA LEU A 289 -5.49 -11.50 3.98
C LEU A 289 -5.38 -12.79 4.77
N LEU A 290 -4.95 -13.84 4.09
CA LEU A 290 -4.98 -15.21 4.56
C LEU A 290 -3.58 -15.80 4.44
N LEU A 291 -3.15 -16.48 5.49
CA LEU A 291 -1.92 -17.25 5.51
C LEU A 291 -2.26 -18.69 5.86
N TYR A 292 -1.76 -19.62 5.06
CA TYR A 292 -1.99 -21.05 5.26
C TYR A 292 -0.79 -21.85 4.76
N THR A 293 -0.72 -23.11 5.17
CA THR A 293 0.20 -24.09 4.61
C THR A 293 -0.53 -25.15 3.81
N ASP A 294 0.05 -25.56 2.70
CA ASP A 294 -0.44 -26.62 1.84
C ASP A 294 0.75 -27.42 1.30
N GLU A 295 0.67 -28.75 1.39
CA GLU A 295 1.76 -29.67 1.01
C GLU A 295 3.15 -29.28 1.55
N GLY A 296 3.20 -28.79 2.79
CA GLY A 296 4.45 -28.36 3.45
C GLY A 296 5.01 -27.01 2.98
N ARG A 297 4.28 -26.25 2.17
CA ARG A 297 4.63 -24.89 1.71
C ARG A 297 3.68 -23.86 2.29
N ALA A 298 4.17 -22.66 2.54
CA ALA A 298 3.35 -21.55 3.03
C ALA A 298 2.88 -20.66 1.87
N TYR A 299 1.66 -20.15 1.97
CA TYR A 299 1.04 -19.30 0.95
C TYR A 299 0.31 -18.10 1.58
N LEU A 300 0.47 -16.95 0.96
CA LEU A 300 -0.35 -15.76 1.20
C LEU A 300 -1.43 -15.66 0.13
N ARG A 301 -2.65 -15.31 0.53
CA ARG A 301 -3.75 -15.09 -0.40
C ARG A 301 -4.65 -13.96 0.08
N ALA A 302 -5.23 -13.25 -0.87
CA ALA A 302 -6.28 -12.30 -0.59
C ALA A 302 -7.66 -12.81 -1.06
N ALA A 303 -8.71 -12.38 -0.36
CA ALA A 303 -10.10 -12.60 -0.74
C ALA A 303 -10.96 -11.38 -0.40
N GLY A 304 -11.71 -10.86 -1.37
CA GLY A 304 -12.48 -9.63 -1.23
C GLY A 304 -13.98 -9.87 -1.31
N THR A 305 -14.74 -9.07 -0.56
CA THR A 305 -16.18 -8.89 -0.75
C THR A 305 -16.54 -7.42 -0.80
N TRP A 306 -17.43 -7.03 -1.71
CA TRP A 306 -17.95 -5.65 -1.77
C TRP A 306 -19.38 -5.58 -2.26
N ASP A 307 -20.11 -4.60 -1.74
CA ASP A 307 -21.47 -4.28 -2.19
C ASP A 307 -21.47 -3.74 -3.63
N PRO A 308 -22.61 -3.77 -4.34
CA PRO A 308 -22.75 -3.06 -5.60
C PRO A 308 -22.28 -1.60 -5.48
N MET A 309 -21.30 -1.23 -6.30
CA MET A 309 -20.75 0.11 -6.28
C MET A 309 -21.77 1.11 -6.82
N ALA A 310 -21.80 2.32 -6.24
CA ALA A 310 -22.53 3.43 -6.84
C ALA A 310 -22.04 3.65 -8.28
N TRP A 311 -22.95 3.98 -9.21
CA TRP A 311 -22.68 4.03 -10.65
C TRP A 311 -21.37 4.75 -11.02
N HIS A 312 -21.08 5.89 -10.40
CA HIS A 312 -19.87 6.66 -10.69
C HIS A 312 -18.57 5.96 -10.24
N LEU A 313 -18.60 5.20 -9.14
CA LEU A 313 -17.46 4.39 -8.69
C LEU A 313 -17.29 3.16 -9.60
N ASP A 314 -18.39 2.49 -9.95
CA ASP A 314 -18.38 1.35 -10.87
C ASP A 314 -17.74 1.72 -12.23
N GLN A 315 -18.07 2.89 -12.79
CA GLN A 315 -17.45 3.36 -14.04
C GLN A 315 -15.94 3.56 -13.93
N VAL A 316 -15.46 4.14 -12.82
CA VAL A 316 -14.02 4.36 -12.59
C VAL A 316 -13.31 3.04 -12.34
N PHE A 317 -13.91 2.15 -11.54
CA PHE A 317 -13.39 0.83 -11.27
C PHE A 317 -13.24 0.02 -12.56
N ARG A 318 -14.28 -0.08 -13.38
CA ARG A 318 -14.22 -0.81 -14.66
C ARG A 318 -13.19 -0.26 -15.63
N ARG A 319 -13.01 1.06 -15.67
CA ARG A 319 -12.12 1.71 -16.64
C ARG A 319 -10.65 1.65 -16.25
N ALA A 320 -10.34 1.72 -14.95
CA ALA A 320 -8.97 1.93 -14.48
C ALA A 320 -8.63 1.24 -13.16
N GLY A 321 -9.61 0.88 -12.34
CA GLY A 321 -9.38 0.34 -11.00
C GLY A 321 -9.34 -1.18 -10.93
N ARG A 322 -10.03 -1.89 -11.83
CA ARG A 322 -10.16 -3.35 -11.81
C ARG A 322 -8.80 -4.01 -11.94
N ASP A 323 -8.11 -3.81 -13.05
CA ASP A 323 -6.82 -4.48 -13.29
C ASP A 323 -5.79 -4.12 -12.20
N ALA A 324 -5.77 -2.87 -11.75
CA ALA A 324 -4.90 -2.44 -10.66
C ALA A 324 -5.25 -3.15 -9.33
N GLN A 325 -6.53 -3.25 -8.96
CA GLN A 325 -6.97 -3.96 -7.76
C GLN A 325 -6.56 -5.45 -7.82
N HIS A 326 -6.78 -6.09 -8.97
CA HIS A 326 -6.46 -7.50 -9.18
C HIS A 326 -4.95 -7.75 -9.14
N ALA A 327 -4.17 -6.95 -9.88
CA ALA A 327 -2.71 -7.04 -9.88
C ALA A 327 -2.10 -6.77 -8.50
N PHE A 328 -2.67 -5.81 -7.75
CA PHE A 328 -2.19 -5.45 -6.42
C PHE A 328 -2.23 -6.65 -5.46
N TRP A 329 -3.25 -7.51 -5.60
CA TRP A 329 -3.43 -8.73 -4.80
C TRP A 329 -2.81 -9.99 -5.42
N GLY A 330 -2.02 -9.87 -6.48
CA GLY A 330 -1.22 -10.98 -7.04
C GLY A 330 -1.73 -11.55 -8.35
N GLU A 331 -2.85 -11.08 -8.88
CA GLU A 331 -3.34 -11.57 -10.16
C GLU A 331 -2.47 -11.11 -11.34
N GLY A 332 -2.37 -11.95 -12.37
CA GLY A 332 -1.53 -11.70 -13.54
C GLY A 332 -0.04 -12.02 -13.34
N GLY A 333 0.42 -12.33 -12.12
CA GLY A 333 1.77 -12.82 -11.85
C GLY A 333 2.89 -11.78 -12.04
N ILE A 334 2.55 -10.49 -12.13
CA ILE A 334 3.53 -9.41 -12.26
C ILE A 334 4.00 -9.00 -10.86
N GLU A 335 5.12 -9.57 -10.41
CA GLU A 335 5.61 -9.41 -9.03
C GLU A 335 5.72 -7.95 -8.56
N ARG A 336 6.19 -7.05 -9.44
CA ARG A 336 6.37 -5.63 -9.10
C ARG A 336 5.06 -4.89 -8.84
N GLU A 337 3.94 -5.39 -9.35
CA GLU A 337 2.61 -4.78 -9.19
C GLU A 337 1.89 -5.32 -7.94
N SER A 338 2.28 -6.49 -7.44
CA SER A 338 1.61 -7.16 -6.34
C SER A 338 2.26 -6.90 -4.97
N MET A 339 1.48 -6.38 -4.01
CA MET A 339 1.95 -6.25 -2.63
C MET A 339 2.27 -7.61 -2.00
N LEU A 340 1.50 -8.67 -2.32
CA LEU A 340 1.75 -10.01 -1.77
C LEU A 340 3.10 -10.57 -2.22
N HIS A 341 3.45 -10.39 -3.51
CA HIS A 341 4.78 -10.78 -4.01
C HIS A 341 5.88 -9.91 -3.41
N GLN A 342 5.66 -8.59 -3.25
CA GLN A 342 6.63 -7.72 -2.60
C GLN A 342 6.87 -8.08 -1.12
N LEU A 343 5.82 -8.47 -0.39
CA LEU A 343 5.94 -9.01 0.96
C LEU A 343 6.73 -10.33 0.96
N ALA A 344 6.39 -11.28 0.07
CA ALA A 344 7.11 -12.54 -0.08
C ALA A 344 8.61 -12.35 -0.34
N LEU A 345 8.97 -11.43 -1.25
CA LEU A 345 10.36 -11.08 -1.56
C LEU A 345 11.08 -10.44 -0.35
N ARG A 346 10.37 -9.64 0.46
CA ARG A 346 10.95 -8.96 1.61
C ARG A 346 11.26 -9.89 2.77
N VAL A 347 10.43 -10.91 3.01
CA VAL A 347 10.61 -11.89 4.09
C VAL A 347 11.59 -13.03 3.71
N ALA A 348 11.83 -13.22 2.42
CA ALA A 348 12.80 -14.19 1.91
C ALA A 348 14.26 -13.72 2.04
N ARG A 349 14.49 -12.40 2.14
CA ARG A 349 15.78 -11.81 2.51
C ARG A 349 16.02 -11.99 4.01
#